data_AF-A0A1F9V6A5-F1
#
_entry.id   AF-A0A1F9V6A5-F1
#
_cell.length_a   1.000
_cell.length_b   1.000
_cell.length_c   1.000
_cell.angle_alpha   90.00
_cell.angle_beta   90.00
_cell.angle_gamma   90.00
#
_symmetry.space_group_name_H-M   'P 1'
#
loop_
_entity.id
_entity.type
_entity.pdbx_description
1 polymer ?
#
loop_
_entity_poly.entity_id
_entity_poly.type
_entity_poly.pdbx_seq_one_letter_code
_entity_poly.pdbx_strand_id
1 'polypeptide(L)'
;MLLEEMIHELLKIFIYIVVPGLAGITFFALAKFVKQVTPLRALVASEQAYRFAFWGFLIFGFYLALRPVQVLAGPHPWPLIISSLREFLLIAIFGPASFIAICTLCLGAETVNRTWITGAFIFGIILSSLFCFVNAKAIGGSEEIVKLGMMTAYDGLWFKSGKEQIETLMKILFLIRLLNPGLLLLAAATILLLHAMRYPLGKKEIYDNMPKKLYILSAAVYVYAFSLIAGSFFYGFKKVPDQWGFYHLGSLIAGLLETISLSMPVRSDVQVSEHAA
;
A
#
# COMPACT_ATOMS: atom_id res chain seq x y z
N MET A 1 -36.79 -6.07 5.86
CA MET A 1 -36.28 -4.91 6.63
C MET A 1 -35.12 -5.33 7.56
N LEU A 2 -35.32 -6.15 8.60
CA LEU A 2 -34.22 -6.57 9.51
C LEU A 2 -33.06 -7.34 8.85
N LEU A 3 -33.34 -8.21 7.86
CA LEU A 3 -32.30 -9.01 7.19
C LEU A 3 -31.42 -8.17 6.27
N GLU A 4 -32.00 -7.22 5.52
CA GLU A 4 -31.26 -6.35 4.59
C GLU A 4 -30.35 -5.37 5.34
N GLU A 5 -30.85 -4.77 6.42
CA GLU A 5 -30.05 -3.92 7.30
C GLU A 5 -28.88 -4.71 7.92
N MET A 6 -29.14 -5.91 8.42
CA MET A 6 -28.09 -6.78 8.96
C MET A 6 -27.03 -7.13 7.89
N ILE A 7 -27.45 -7.50 6.67
CA ILE A 7 -26.53 -7.77 5.56
C ILE A 7 -25.68 -6.54 5.23
N HIS A 8 -26.28 -5.35 5.22
CA HIS A 8 -25.58 -4.11 4.93
C HIS A 8 -24.52 -3.78 6.00
N GLU A 9 -24.86 -3.94 7.28
CA GLU A 9 -23.92 -3.76 8.39
C GLU A 9 -22.77 -4.79 8.35
N LEU A 10 -23.07 -6.05 8.04
CA LEU A 10 -22.05 -7.10 7.86
C LEU A 10 -21.09 -6.78 6.70
N LEU A 11 -21.60 -6.25 5.59
CA LEU A 11 -20.77 -5.82 4.46
C LEU A 11 -19.81 -4.69 4.86
N LYS A 12 -20.29 -3.71 5.65
CA LYS A 12 -19.42 -2.64 6.16
C LYS A 12 -18.35 -3.19 7.10
N ILE A 13 -18.70 -4.09 8.01
CA ILE A 13 -17.72 -4.76 8.89
C ILE A 13 -16.66 -5.47 8.04
N PHE A 14 -17.10 -6.19 7.01
CA PHE A 14 -16.18 -6.88 6.12
C PHE A 14 -15.21 -5.91 5.43
N ILE A 15 -15.73 -4.84 4.85
CA ILE A 15 -14.95 -3.83 4.11
C ILE A 15 -13.99 -3.04 5.02
N TYR A 16 -14.46 -2.59 6.19
CA TYR A 16 -13.73 -1.66 7.06
C TYR A 16 -12.86 -2.33 8.12
N ILE A 17 -13.13 -3.60 8.44
CA ILE A 17 -12.44 -4.31 9.53
C ILE A 17 -11.75 -5.56 8.97
N VAL A 18 -12.49 -6.47 8.34
CA VAL A 18 -11.94 -7.78 7.95
C VAL A 18 -10.92 -7.66 6.82
N VAL A 19 -11.29 -7.04 5.70
CA VAL A 19 -10.41 -6.89 4.52
C VAL A 19 -9.10 -6.16 4.88
N PRO A 20 -9.10 -4.98 5.51
CA PRO A 20 -7.86 -4.31 5.90
C PRO A 20 -7.05 -5.10 6.93
N GLY A 21 -7.72 -5.80 7.87
CA GLY A 21 -7.03 -6.67 8.82
C GLY A 21 -6.28 -7.81 8.12
N LEU A 22 -6.94 -8.52 7.20
CA LEU A 22 -6.35 -9.59 6.41
C LEU A 22 -5.23 -9.09 5.50
N ALA A 23 -5.43 -7.94 4.86
CA ALA A 23 -4.41 -7.30 4.04
C ALA A 23 -3.18 -6.93 4.90
N GLY A 24 -3.39 -6.36 6.09
CA GLY A 24 -2.31 -6.06 7.04
C GLY A 24 -1.51 -7.29 7.45
N ILE A 25 -2.18 -8.38 7.81
CA ILE A 25 -1.54 -9.67 8.13
C ILE A 25 -0.72 -10.19 6.93
N THR A 26 -1.28 -10.11 5.73
CA THR A 26 -0.59 -10.52 4.49
C THR A 26 0.72 -9.76 4.32
N PHE A 27 0.71 -8.44 4.49
CA PHE A 27 1.92 -7.62 4.35
C PHE A 27 2.94 -7.83 5.48
N PHE A 28 2.49 -8.11 6.72
CA PHE A 28 3.43 -8.55 7.76
C PHE A 28 4.08 -9.89 7.45
N ALA A 29 3.33 -10.85 6.89
CA ALA A 29 3.87 -12.11 6.43
C ALA A 29 4.88 -11.91 5.30
N LEU A 30 4.60 -11.03 4.34
CA LEU A 30 5.53 -10.65 3.27
C LEU A 30 6.80 -10.00 3.81
N ALA A 31 6.69 -9.09 4.79
CA ALA A 31 7.85 -8.49 5.44
C ALA A 31 8.74 -9.56 6.11
N LYS A 32 8.14 -10.49 6.85
CA LYS A 32 8.85 -11.63 7.44
C LYS A 32 9.52 -12.50 6.37
N PHE A 33 8.79 -12.82 5.30
CA PHE A 33 9.28 -13.66 4.20
C PHE A 33 10.46 -13.00 3.49
N VAL A 34 10.36 -11.71 3.16
CA VAL A 34 11.47 -10.94 2.58
C VAL A 34 12.71 -11.03 3.46
N LYS A 35 12.58 -10.75 4.76
CA LYS A 35 13.71 -10.82 5.70
C LYS A 35 14.39 -12.20 5.70
N GLN A 36 13.61 -13.27 5.56
CA GLN A 36 14.13 -14.64 5.50
C GLN A 36 14.85 -14.94 4.17
N VAL A 37 14.34 -14.45 3.05
CA VAL A 37 14.94 -14.73 1.73
C VAL A 37 16.07 -13.79 1.32
N THR A 38 16.22 -12.63 1.99
CA THR A 38 17.27 -11.64 1.68
C THR A 38 18.67 -12.27 1.60
N PRO A 39 19.15 -13.06 2.60
CA PRO A 39 20.49 -13.63 2.56
C PRO A 39 20.71 -14.56 1.36
N LEU A 40 19.65 -15.22 0.90
CA LEU A 40 19.69 -16.18 -0.21
C LEU A 40 19.60 -15.51 -1.58
N ARG A 41 19.00 -14.32 -1.66
CA ARG A 41 18.64 -13.67 -2.93
C ARG A 41 19.26 -12.29 -3.14
N ALA A 42 20.03 -11.79 -2.18
CA ALA A 42 20.72 -10.49 -2.28
C ALA A 42 21.66 -10.41 -3.49
N LEU A 43 22.21 -11.54 -3.95
CA LEU A 43 23.05 -11.61 -5.15
C LEU A 43 22.28 -11.28 -6.44
N VAL A 44 20.95 -11.47 -6.45
CA VAL A 44 20.12 -11.26 -7.64
C VAL A 44 19.57 -9.83 -7.72
N ALA A 45 19.19 -9.26 -6.57
CA ALA A 45 18.40 -8.02 -6.50
C ALA A 45 19.01 -6.92 -5.63
N SER A 46 20.23 -7.12 -5.09
CA SER A 46 20.90 -6.31 -4.06
C SER A 46 20.24 -6.38 -2.67
N GLU A 47 21.06 -6.26 -1.62
CA GLU A 47 20.58 -6.17 -0.24
C GLU A 47 19.72 -4.91 -0.01
N GLN A 48 20.07 -3.81 -0.69
CA GLN A 48 19.36 -2.54 -0.60
C GLN A 48 17.89 -2.67 -1.03
N ALA A 49 17.61 -3.35 -2.14
CA ALA A 49 16.24 -3.53 -2.62
C ALA A 49 15.40 -4.30 -1.60
N TYR A 50 15.94 -5.39 -1.05
CA TYR A 50 15.23 -6.18 -0.02
C TYR A 50 15.07 -5.44 1.30
N ARG A 51 16.04 -4.62 1.71
CA ARG A 51 15.92 -3.78 2.91
C ARG A 51 14.76 -2.79 2.76
N PHE A 52 14.65 -2.12 1.62
CA PHE A 52 13.55 -1.18 1.39
C PHE A 52 12.21 -1.90 1.15
N ALA A 53 12.20 -3.07 0.50
CA ALA A 53 11.00 -3.90 0.38
C ALA A 53 10.49 -4.37 1.76
N PHE A 54 11.40 -4.78 2.66
CA PHE A 54 11.05 -5.13 4.04
C PHE A 54 10.34 -3.97 4.75
N TRP A 55 10.93 -2.76 4.70
CA TRP A 55 10.32 -1.58 5.31
C TRP A 55 9.00 -1.20 4.64
N GLY A 56 8.92 -1.29 3.31
CA GLY A 56 7.69 -1.10 2.55
C GLY A 56 6.58 -2.02 3.07
N PHE A 57 6.79 -3.33 3.05
CA PHE A 57 5.80 -4.30 3.51
C PHE A 57 5.44 -4.16 4.98
N LEU A 58 6.42 -3.93 5.86
CA LEU A 58 6.17 -3.78 7.30
C LEU A 58 5.26 -2.57 7.57
N ILE A 59 5.61 -1.42 7.02
CA ILE A 59 4.89 -0.17 7.23
C ILE A 59 3.52 -0.22 6.55
N PHE A 60 3.42 -0.87 5.39
CA PHE A 60 2.15 -1.07 4.74
C PHE A 60 1.22 -2.00 5.52
N GLY A 61 1.79 -3.04 6.15
CA GLY A 61 1.08 -3.90 7.11
C GLY A 61 0.49 -3.08 8.26
N PHE A 62 1.29 -2.19 8.87
CA PHE A 62 0.80 -1.28 9.92
C PHE A 62 -0.27 -0.32 9.42
N TYR A 63 -0.08 0.28 8.25
CA TYR A 63 -1.08 1.17 7.64
C TYR A 63 -2.45 0.50 7.53
N LEU A 64 -2.48 -0.76 7.07
CA LEU A 64 -3.70 -1.53 6.86
C LEU A 64 -4.30 -2.02 8.19
N ALA A 65 -3.47 -2.59 9.07
CA ALA A 65 -3.90 -3.13 10.35
C ALA A 65 -4.41 -2.05 11.33
N LEU A 66 -3.97 -0.80 11.18
CA LEU A 66 -4.47 0.32 11.95
C LEU A 66 -5.89 0.76 11.52
N ARG A 67 -6.43 0.31 10.37
CA ARG A 67 -7.81 0.67 9.99
C ARG A 67 -8.86 0.07 10.94
N PRO A 68 -8.85 -1.25 11.24
CA PRO A 68 -9.69 -1.82 12.29
C PRO A 68 -9.58 -1.06 13.62
N VAL A 69 -8.35 -0.71 14.02
CA VAL A 69 -8.10 0.04 15.26
C VAL A 69 -8.71 1.43 15.18
N GLN A 70 -8.57 2.13 14.05
CA GLN A 70 -9.15 3.45 13.83
C GLN A 70 -10.67 3.45 14.04
N VAL A 71 -11.36 2.45 13.49
CA VAL A 71 -12.83 2.42 13.52
C VAL A 71 -13.39 1.91 14.84
N LEU A 72 -12.63 1.09 15.58
CA LEU A 72 -13.04 0.51 16.85
C LEU A 72 -12.53 1.27 18.09
N ALA A 73 -11.61 2.22 17.93
CA ALA A 73 -11.05 3.00 19.05
C ALA A 73 -12.07 3.96 19.71
N GLY A 74 -13.23 4.15 19.09
CA GLY A 74 -14.29 5.02 19.59
C GLY A 74 -14.39 6.34 18.80
N PRO A 75 -15.15 7.33 19.33
CA PRO A 75 -15.42 8.57 18.63
C PRO A 75 -14.18 9.49 18.58
N HIS A 76 -14.36 10.66 17.96
CA HIS A 76 -13.37 11.73 17.93
C HIS A 76 -12.75 11.97 19.33
N PRO A 77 -11.41 12.09 19.46
CA PRO A 77 -10.42 12.35 18.41
C PRO A 77 -9.72 11.13 17.81
N TRP A 78 -10.08 9.90 18.20
CA TRP A 78 -9.33 8.70 17.78
C TRP A 78 -9.27 8.48 16.26
N PRO A 79 -10.38 8.63 15.51
CA PRO A 79 -10.33 8.52 14.06
C PRO A 79 -9.36 9.51 13.41
N LEU A 80 -9.22 10.73 13.95
CA LEU A 80 -8.27 11.74 13.46
C LEU A 80 -6.83 11.28 13.71
N ILE A 81 -6.50 10.90 14.94
CA ILE A 81 -5.14 10.55 15.35
C ILE A 81 -4.66 9.34 14.55
N ILE A 82 -5.47 8.27 14.52
CA ILE A 82 -5.08 7.02 13.86
C ILE A 82 -5.08 7.21 12.34
N SER A 83 -6.04 7.94 11.76
CA SER A 83 -6.01 8.25 10.31
C SER A 83 -4.77 9.05 9.93
N SER A 84 -4.37 10.03 10.74
CA SER A 84 -3.19 10.86 10.47
C SER A 84 -1.91 10.04 10.58
N LEU A 85 -1.80 9.17 11.60
CA LEU A 85 -0.67 8.24 11.73
C LEU A 85 -0.59 7.30 10.53
N ARG A 86 -1.71 6.71 10.11
CA ARG A 86 -1.77 5.83 8.94
C ARG A 86 -1.26 6.56 7.69
N GLU A 87 -1.86 7.69 7.36
CA GLU A 87 -1.48 8.45 6.16
C GLU A 87 -0.02 8.93 6.22
N PHE A 88 0.48 9.27 7.41
CA PHE A 88 1.90 9.54 7.60
C PHE A 88 2.77 8.34 7.25
N LEU A 89 2.47 7.15 7.79
CA LEU A 89 3.21 5.92 7.47
C LEU A 89 3.18 5.62 5.96
N LEU A 90 2.02 5.82 5.33
CA LEU A 90 1.83 5.56 3.91
C LEU A 90 2.69 6.48 3.03
N ILE A 91 2.62 7.79 3.30
CA ILE A 91 3.21 8.83 2.46
C ILE A 91 4.70 9.04 2.80
N ALA A 92 5.06 9.08 4.08
CA ALA A 92 6.42 9.37 4.51
C ALA A 92 7.36 8.17 4.34
N ILE A 93 6.84 6.94 4.46
CA ILE A 93 7.69 5.76 4.54
C ILE A 93 7.38 4.76 3.42
N PHE A 94 6.14 4.26 3.34
CA PHE A 94 5.82 3.18 2.40
C PHE A 94 6.01 3.59 0.93
N GLY A 95 5.49 4.75 0.52
CA GLY A 95 5.65 5.26 -0.85
C GLY A 95 7.12 5.36 -1.27
N PRO A 96 7.95 6.14 -0.55
CA PRO A 96 9.38 6.24 -0.81
C PRO A 96 10.12 4.90 -0.74
N ALA A 97 9.87 4.08 0.28
CA ALA A 97 10.53 2.78 0.41
C ALA A 97 10.23 1.84 -0.76
N SER A 98 8.97 1.76 -1.17
CA SER A 98 8.55 0.89 -2.29
C SER A 98 9.15 1.37 -3.61
N PHE A 99 9.14 2.68 -3.85
CA PHE A 99 9.75 3.27 -5.04
C PHE A 99 11.26 3.00 -5.09
N ILE A 100 11.98 3.24 -3.99
CA ILE A 100 13.42 3.00 -3.91
C ILE A 100 13.72 1.51 -4.07
N ALA A 101 12.96 0.61 -3.43
CA ALA A 101 13.14 -0.84 -3.58
C ALA A 101 13.05 -1.27 -5.05
N ILE A 102 12.05 -0.76 -5.77
CA ILE A 102 11.83 -1.05 -7.19
C ILE A 102 12.92 -0.45 -8.07
N CYS A 103 13.29 0.81 -7.85
CA CYS A 103 14.37 1.45 -8.60
C CYS A 103 15.68 0.71 -8.39
N THR A 104 16.02 0.33 -7.16
CA THR A 104 17.22 -0.47 -6.86
C THR A 104 17.15 -1.85 -7.52
N LEU A 105 15.99 -2.51 -7.50
CA LEU A 105 15.80 -3.82 -8.15
C LEU A 105 16.02 -3.76 -9.67
N CYS A 106 15.48 -2.74 -10.34
CA CYS A 106 15.50 -2.65 -11.80
C CYS A 106 16.73 -1.93 -12.38
N LEU A 107 17.24 -0.91 -11.68
CA LEU A 107 18.30 -0.03 -12.15
C LEU A 107 19.66 -0.30 -11.49
N GLY A 108 19.70 -1.18 -10.49
CA GLY A 108 20.90 -1.43 -9.69
C GLY A 108 21.06 -0.49 -8.50
N ALA A 109 21.77 -0.94 -7.47
CA ALA A 109 22.00 -0.18 -6.25
C ALA A 109 22.99 0.98 -6.45
N GLU A 110 23.90 0.82 -7.40
CA GLU A 110 24.87 1.81 -7.86
C GLU A 110 24.20 3.05 -8.46
N THR A 111 23.04 2.88 -9.12
CA THR A 111 22.29 3.98 -9.73
C THR A 111 21.50 4.77 -8.67
N VAL A 112 20.98 4.08 -7.64
CA VAL A 112 20.14 4.70 -6.60
C VAL A 112 21.00 5.15 -5.42
N ASN A 113 21.64 6.30 -5.60
CA ASN A 113 22.53 6.88 -4.60
C ASN A 113 21.78 7.46 -3.37
N ARG A 114 22.55 7.81 -2.33
CA ARG A 114 22.02 8.34 -1.07
C ARG A 114 21.20 9.62 -1.24
N THR A 115 21.50 10.45 -2.24
CA THR A 115 20.77 11.69 -2.51
C THR A 115 19.35 11.39 -2.98
N TRP A 116 19.16 10.41 -3.88
CA TRP A 116 17.83 9.97 -4.32
C TRP A 116 17.00 9.41 -3.16
N ILE A 117 17.61 8.55 -2.35
CA ILE A 117 16.96 7.98 -1.16
C ILE A 117 16.54 9.11 -0.21
N THR A 118 17.48 9.98 0.15
CA THR A 118 17.22 11.06 1.10
C THR A 118 16.16 12.02 0.58
N GLY A 119 16.23 12.39 -0.71
CA GLY A 119 15.25 13.25 -1.36
C GLY A 119 13.84 12.66 -1.36
N ALA A 120 13.69 11.37 -1.69
CA ALA A 120 12.39 10.69 -1.68
C ALA A 120 11.75 10.68 -0.29
N PHE A 121 12.53 10.39 0.75
CA PHE A 121 12.04 10.39 2.14
C PHE A 121 11.75 11.81 2.66
N ILE A 122 12.59 12.80 2.38
CA ILE A 122 12.33 14.21 2.76
C ILE A 122 11.03 14.69 2.11
N PHE A 123 10.85 14.41 0.81
CA PHE A 123 9.61 14.74 0.10
C PHE A 123 8.39 14.06 0.73
N GLY A 124 8.50 12.78 1.08
CA GLY A 124 7.45 12.05 1.80
C GLY A 124 7.12 12.66 3.17
N ILE A 125 8.12 13.06 3.95
CA ILE A 125 7.94 13.70 5.27
C ILE A 125 7.25 15.05 5.14
N ILE A 126 7.62 15.87 4.15
CA ILE A 126 6.98 17.16 3.90
C ILE A 126 5.52 16.96 3.52
N LEU A 127 5.23 16.08 2.56
CA LEU A 127 3.86 15.81 2.11
C LEU A 127 2.98 15.22 3.21
N SER A 128 3.49 14.26 3.98
CA SER A 128 2.75 13.66 5.10
C SER A 128 2.47 14.65 6.23
N SER A 129 3.42 15.54 6.54
CA SER A 129 3.21 16.58 7.55
C SER A 129 2.12 17.57 7.10
N LEU A 130 2.15 17.97 5.82
CA LEU A 130 1.11 18.79 5.22
C LEU A 130 -0.25 18.06 5.24
N PHE A 131 -0.26 16.75 4.94
CA PHE A 131 -1.46 15.93 5.01
C PHE A 131 -2.06 15.95 6.41
N CYS A 132 -1.28 15.65 7.45
CA CYS A 132 -1.75 15.63 8.84
C CYS A 132 -2.33 16.97 9.26
N PHE A 133 -1.67 18.08 8.89
CA PHE A 133 -2.16 19.44 9.17
C PHE A 133 -3.50 19.74 8.49
N VAL A 134 -3.62 19.44 7.20
CA VAL A 134 -4.86 19.65 6.43
C VAL A 134 -5.96 18.74 6.94
N ASN A 135 -5.64 17.49 7.29
CA ASN A 135 -6.58 16.50 7.81
C ASN A 135 -7.17 16.93 9.15
N ALA A 136 -6.35 17.46 10.06
CA ALA A 136 -6.80 18.02 11.33
C ALA A 136 -7.77 19.19 11.15
N LYS A 137 -7.57 20.03 10.14
CA LYS A 137 -8.50 21.12 9.79
C LYS A 137 -9.79 20.60 9.16
N ALA A 138 -9.68 19.62 8.28
CA ALA A 138 -10.80 19.08 7.50
C ALA A 138 -11.78 18.24 8.34
N ILE A 139 -11.29 17.45 9.30
CA ILE A 139 -12.16 16.56 10.08
C ILE A 139 -13.03 17.38 11.05
N GLY A 140 -14.35 17.16 11.03
CA GLY A 140 -15.33 17.84 11.88
C GLY A 140 -15.75 17.09 13.14
N GLY A 141 -15.28 15.86 13.33
CA GLY A 141 -15.72 14.96 14.39
C GLY A 141 -15.65 13.52 13.94
N SER A 142 -16.60 12.70 14.38
CA SER A 142 -16.77 11.31 13.95
C SER A 142 -18.22 11.00 13.62
N GLU A 143 -18.44 10.13 12.63
CA GLU A 143 -19.75 9.55 12.31
C GLU A 143 -19.78 8.05 12.65
N GLU A 144 -20.96 7.56 13.04
CA GLU A 144 -21.21 6.12 13.19
C GLU A 144 -21.29 5.49 11.81
N ILE A 145 -20.40 4.54 11.53
CA ILE A 145 -20.38 3.81 10.26
C ILE A 145 -21.04 2.43 10.37
N VAL A 146 -20.94 1.81 11.55
CA VAL A 146 -21.50 0.48 11.84
C VAL A 146 -22.16 0.50 13.22
N LYS A 147 -23.34 -0.10 13.32
CA LYS A 147 -24.03 -0.32 14.59
C LYS A 147 -24.65 -1.71 14.62
N LEU A 148 -23.95 -2.68 15.23
CA LEU A 148 -24.39 -4.06 15.34
C LEU A 148 -24.36 -4.51 16.81
N GLY A 149 -25.54 -4.56 17.43
CA GLY A 149 -25.67 -4.90 18.84
C GLY A 149 -24.92 -3.92 19.75
N MET A 150 -23.96 -4.42 20.52
CA MET A 150 -23.10 -3.61 21.39
C MET A 150 -21.87 -3.02 20.68
N MET A 151 -21.61 -3.41 19.43
CA MET A 151 -20.48 -2.91 18.66
C MET A 151 -20.90 -1.68 17.85
N THR A 152 -20.28 -0.55 18.16
CA THR A 152 -20.39 0.68 17.37
C THR A 152 -19.02 1.01 16.81
N ALA A 153 -18.94 1.23 15.50
CA ALA A 153 -17.72 1.68 14.85
C ALA A 153 -17.88 3.11 14.35
N TYR A 154 -16.81 3.89 14.48
CA TYR A 154 -16.78 5.32 14.17
C TYR A 154 -15.76 5.62 13.07
N ASP A 155 -16.04 6.57 12.20
CA ASP A 155 -15.04 7.10 11.26
C ASP A 155 -15.02 8.63 11.26
N GLY A 156 -14.02 9.22 10.63
CA GLY A 156 -13.91 10.67 10.55
C GLY A 156 -15.05 11.33 9.78
N LEU A 157 -15.57 12.42 10.33
CA LEU A 157 -16.56 13.25 9.64
C LEU A 157 -15.87 14.31 8.79
N TRP A 158 -15.52 14.01 7.54
CA TRP A 158 -14.86 14.98 6.65
C TRP A 158 -15.87 15.88 5.92
N PHE A 159 -16.55 15.38 4.88
CA PHE A 159 -17.40 16.18 4.00
C PHE A 159 -18.70 16.66 4.64
N LYS A 160 -19.22 15.89 5.60
CA LYS A 160 -20.44 16.22 6.34
C LYS A 160 -20.17 17.14 7.54
N SER A 161 -18.94 17.62 7.71
CA SER A 161 -18.54 18.45 8.85
C SER A 161 -19.20 19.83 8.90
N GLY A 162 -19.73 20.31 7.76
CA GLY A 162 -20.27 21.67 7.65
C GLY A 162 -19.21 22.77 7.77
N LYS A 163 -17.92 22.42 7.81
CA LYS A 163 -16.81 23.39 7.89
C LYS A 163 -16.66 24.16 6.58
N GLU A 164 -16.39 25.46 6.69
CA GLU A 164 -16.03 26.28 5.53
C GLU A 164 -14.79 25.71 4.83
N GLN A 165 -14.76 25.79 3.49
CA GLN A 165 -13.64 25.35 2.65
C GLN A 165 -13.35 23.83 2.65
N ILE A 166 -14.24 22.99 3.19
CA ILE A 166 -14.03 21.54 3.25
C ILE A 166 -13.71 20.92 1.89
N GLU A 167 -14.36 21.36 0.81
CA GLU A 167 -14.09 20.87 -0.55
C GLU A 167 -12.65 21.14 -0.98
N THR A 168 -12.12 22.32 -0.66
CA THR A 168 -10.74 22.72 -0.98
C THR A 168 -9.74 21.89 -0.16
N LEU A 169 -9.99 21.73 1.15
CA LEU A 169 -9.12 20.92 2.02
C LEU A 169 -9.08 19.46 1.55
N MET A 170 -10.22 18.90 1.17
CA MET A 170 -10.29 17.53 0.65
C MET A 170 -9.57 17.38 -0.69
N LYS A 171 -9.68 18.35 -1.62
CA LYS A 171 -8.89 18.37 -2.86
C LYS A 171 -7.39 18.35 -2.58
N ILE A 172 -6.93 19.10 -1.57
CA ILE A 172 -5.51 19.10 -1.17
C ILE A 172 -5.11 17.71 -0.64
N LEU A 173 -5.91 17.09 0.23
CA LEU A 173 -5.63 15.73 0.73
C LEU A 173 -5.55 14.70 -0.41
N PHE A 174 -6.46 14.78 -1.39
CA PHE A 174 -6.42 13.92 -2.57
C PHE A 174 -5.20 14.19 -3.44
N LEU A 175 -4.83 15.45 -3.66
CA LEU A 175 -3.64 15.79 -4.43
C LEU A 175 -2.38 15.25 -3.76
N ILE A 176 -2.27 15.36 -2.44
CA ILE A 176 -1.13 14.79 -1.69
C ILE A 176 -1.04 13.28 -1.92
N ARG A 177 -2.15 12.54 -1.75
CA ARG A 177 -2.21 11.09 -2.00
C ARG A 177 -1.91 10.71 -3.45
N LEU A 178 -2.38 11.52 -4.39
CA LEU A 178 -2.09 11.34 -5.81
C LEU A 178 -0.59 11.50 -6.08
N LEU A 179 0.06 12.52 -5.54
CA LEU A 179 1.50 12.71 -5.69
C LEU A 179 2.27 11.56 -5.04
N ASN A 180 1.90 11.19 -3.81
CA ASN A 180 2.52 10.11 -3.06
C ASN A 180 1.49 9.43 -2.14
N PRO A 181 1.26 8.10 -2.25
CA PRO A 181 2.03 7.16 -3.07
C PRO A 181 1.54 7.00 -4.52
N GLY A 182 0.42 7.60 -4.95
CA GLY A 182 -0.24 7.29 -6.23
C GLY A 182 0.67 7.29 -7.47
N LEU A 183 1.12 8.46 -7.91
CA LEU A 183 1.97 8.65 -9.08
C LEU A 183 3.35 8.01 -8.89
N LEU A 184 3.88 8.04 -7.67
CA LEU A 184 5.16 7.43 -7.34
C LEU A 184 5.13 5.91 -7.58
N LEU A 185 4.07 5.24 -7.15
CA LEU A 185 3.88 3.80 -7.40
C LEU A 185 3.54 3.49 -8.85
N LEU A 186 2.78 4.34 -9.55
CA LEU A 186 2.57 4.18 -10.99
C LEU A 186 3.89 4.24 -11.76
N ALA A 187 4.77 5.18 -11.42
CA ALA A 187 6.10 5.25 -12.00
C ALA A 187 6.90 3.98 -11.70
N ALA A 188 6.89 3.51 -10.44
CA ALA A 188 7.56 2.27 -10.04
C ALA A 188 7.04 1.04 -10.81
N ALA A 189 5.71 0.88 -10.91
CA ALA A 189 5.08 -0.20 -11.65
C ALA A 189 5.46 -0.18 -13.13
N THR A 190 5.57 1.01 -13.72
CA THR A 190 5.98 1.21 -15.11
C THR A 190 7.46 0.84 -15.31
N ILE A 191 8.34 1.23 -14.37
CA ILE A 191 9.75 0.83 -14.38
C ILE A 191 9.88 -0.70 -14.33
N LEU A 192 9.14 -1.36 -13.44
CA LEU A 192 9.10 -2.82 -13.35
C LEU A 192 8.67 -3.47 -14.66
N LEU A 193 7.58 -2.98 -15.25
CA LEU A 193 7.02 -3.52 -16.49
C LEU A 193 8.03 -3.41 -17.63
N LEU A 194 8.61 -2.21 -17.81
CA LEU A 194 9.61 -1.96 -18.85
C LEU A 194 10.87 -2.82 -18.63
N HIS A 195 11.29 -2.99 -17.38
CA HIS A 195 12.43 -3.86 -17.05
C HIS A 195 12.12 -5.34 -17.33
N ALA A 196 10.89 -5.80 -17.06
CA ALA A 196 10.44 -7.16 -17.38
C ALA A 196 10.42 -7.42 -18.89
N MET A 197 9.90 -6.45 -19.67
CA MET A 197 9.84 -6.53 -21.13
C MET A 197 11.22 -6.52 -21.79
N ARG A 198 12.18 -5.80 -21.20
CA ARG A 198 13.54 -5.63 -21.72
C ARG A 198 14.57 -6.42 -20.90
N TYR A 199 14.14 -7.49 -20.24
CA TYR A 199 15.02 -8.25 -19.37
C TYR A 199 16.20 -8.83 -20.19
N PRO A 200 17.47 -8.59 -19.79
CA PRO A 200 18.62 -8.95 -20.61
C PRO A 200 18.71 -10.46 -20.90
N LEU A 201 19.01 -10.83 -22.15
CA LEU A 201 19.09 -12.24 -22.57
C LEU A 201 20.08 -13.05 -21.73
N GLY A 202 21.29 -12.53 -21.50
CA GLY A 202 22.28 -13.21 -20.66
C GLY A 202 21.84 -13.38 -19.19
N LYS A 203 21.01 -12.47 -18.65
CA LYS A 203 20.41 -12.66 -17.31
C LYS A 203 19.30 -13.70 -17.34
N LYS A 204 18.57 -13.81 -18.45
CA LYS A 204 17.49 -14.80 -18.64
C LYS A 204 18.01 -16.23 -18.70
N GLU A 205 19.25 -16.45 -19.14
CA GLU A 205 19.88 -17.78 -19.10
C GLU A 205 20.11 -18.28 -17.67
N ILE A 206 20.32 -17.36 -16.72
CA ILE A 206 20.58 -17.67 -15.31
C ILE A 206 19.30 -17.59 -14.46
N TYR A 207 18.45 -16.60 -14.73
CA TYR A 207 17.24 -16.26 -13.99
C TYR A 207 16.02 -16.18 -14.91
N ASP A 208 15.72 -17.29 -15.58
CA ASP A 208 14.68 -17.40 -16.61
C ASP A 208 13.26 -17.06 -16.14
N ASN A 209 12.98 -17.26 -14.85
CA ASN A 209 11.68 -16.97 -14.25
C ASN A 209 11.54 -15.51 -13.75
N MET A 210 12.64 -14.75 -13.72
CA MET A 210 12.65 -13.37 -13.23
C MET A 210 11.72 -12.42 -14.00
N PRO A 211 11.63 -12.47 -15.35
CA PRO A 211 10.67 -11.63 -16.08
C PRO A 211 9.23 -11.86 -15.64
N LYS A 212 8.82 -13.13 -15.44
CA LYS A 212 7.47 -13.47 -14.98
C LYS A 212 7.21 -12.93 -13.58
N LYS A 213 8.18 -13.04 -12.67
CA LYS A 213 8.11 -12.42 -11.34
C LYS A 213 7.91 -10.91 -11.43
N LEU A 214 8.65 -10.23 -12.30
CA LEU A 214 8.56 -8.79 -12.50
C LEU A 214 7.21 -8.36 -13.11
N TYR A 215 6.63 -9.14 -14.02
CA TYR A 215 5.28 -8.87 -14.54
C TYR A 215 4.22 -8.96 -13.44
N ILE A 216 4.28 -10.01 -12.61
CA ILE A 216 3.32 -10.20 -11.50
C ILE A 216 3.51 -9.11 -10.45
N LEU A 217 4.75 -8.75 -10.14
CA LEU A 217 5.09 -7.65 -9.24
C LEU A 217 4.57 -6.30 -9.78
N SER A 218 4.80 -6.02 -11.06
CA SER A 218 4.28 -4.82 -11.73
C SER A 218 2.75 -4.77 -11.64
N ALA A 219 2.07 -5.88 -11.90
CA ALA A 219 0.62 -5.98 -11.77
C ALA A 219 0.15 -5.69 -10.34
N ALA A 220 0.84 -6.22 -9.32
CA ALA A 220 0.53 -5.94 -7.92
C ALA A 220 0.61 -4.44 -7.60
N VAL A 221 1.70 -3.79 -8.01
CA VAL A 221 1.91 -2.36 -7.78
C VAL A 221 0.91 -1.50 -8.56
N TYR A 222 0.59 -1.86 -9.82
CA TYR A 222 -0.46 -1.18 -10.60
C TYR A 222 -1.83 -1.33 -9.96
N VAL A 223 -2.23 -2.53 -9.54
CA VAL A 223 -3.53 -2.76 -8.89
C VAL A 223 -3.69 -1.85 -7.68
N TYR A 224 -2.67 -1.76 -6.84
CA TYR A 224 -2.73 -0.91 -5.67
C TYR A 224 -2.72 0.58 -6.03
N ALA A 225 -1.81 1.03 -6.93
CA ALA A 225 -1.74 2.42 -7.35
C ALA A 225 -3.04 2.90 -8.01
N PHE A 226 -3.62 2.10 -8.91
CA PHE A 226 -4.92 2.41 -9.52
C PHE A 226 -6.05 2.36 -8.50
N SER A 227 -6.06 1.45 -7.53
CA SER A 227 -7.09 1.44 -6.48
C SER A 227 -7.10 2.74 -5.67
N LEU A 228 -5.93 3.30 -5.38
CA LEU A 228 -5.78 4.56 -4.66
C LEU A 228 -6.20 5.77 -5.50
N ILE A 229 -5.82 5.80 -6.78
CA ILE A 229 -6.17 6.88 -7.71
C ILE A 229 -7.66 6.84 -8.04
N ALA A 230 -8.20 5.66 -8.35
CA ALA A 230 -9.61 5.46 -8.60
C ALA A 230 -10.43 5.83 -7.38
N GLY A 231 -10.06 5.38 -6.18
CA GLY A 231 -10.72 5.77 -4.93
C GLY A 231 -10.75 7.29 -4.76
N SER A 232 -9.62 7.97 -4.97
CA SER A 232 -9.51 9.43 -4.86
C SER A 232 -10.31 10.17 -5.94
N PHE A 233 -10.32 9.66 -7.18
CA PHE A 233 -11.01 10.25 -8.33
C PHE A 233 -12.53 10.05 -8.25
N PHE A 234 -13.00 8.82 -8.03
CA PHE A 234 -14.44 8.53 -7.93
C PHE A 234 -15.09 9.23 -6.74
N TYR A 235 -14.36 9.39 -5.63
CA TYR A 235 -14.87 10.11 -4.48
C TYR A 235 -14.91 11.63 -4.72
N GLY A 236 -13.89 12.19 -5.37
CA GLY A 236 -13.82 13.62 -5.70
C GLY A 236 -14.89 14.10 -6.70
N PHE A 237 -15.27 13.25 -7.68
CA PHE A 237 -16.16 13.66 -8.77
C PHE A 237 -17.57 13.07 -8.72
N LYS A 238 -17.77 11.87 -8.16
CA LYS A 238 -19.09 11.21 -8.11
C LYS A 238 -19.70 11.12 -6.72
N LYS A 239 -19.04 11.66 -5.68
CA LYS A 239 -19.50 11.59 -4.27
C LYS A 239 -19.90 10.15 -3.86
N VAL A 240 -19.21 9.14 -4.40
CA VAL A 240 -19.48 7.74 -4.05
C VAL A 240 -19.09 7.54 -2.58
N PRO A 241 -19.98 7.05 -1.70
CA PRO A 241 -19.79 7.13 -0.26
C PRO A 241 -18.67 6.24 0.31
N ASP A 242 -18.12 5.29 -0.45
CA ASP A 242 -17.12 4.35 0.07
C ASP A 242 -15.86 4.23 -0.81
N GLN A 243 -14.96 5.22 -0.70
CA GLN A 243 -13.62 5.17 -1.31
C GLN A 243 -12.71 4.09 -0.69
N TRP A 244 -12.99 3.72 0.55
CA TRP A 244 -12.08 2.89 1.35
C TRP A 244 -12.16 1.43 0.95
N GLY A 245 -13.34 0.94 0.53
CA GLY A 245 -13.50 -0.42 0.04
C GLY A 245 -12.64 -0.74 -1.18
N PHE A 246 -12.56 0.17 -2.17
CA PHE A 246 -11.68 0.00 -3.33
C PHE A 246 -10.22 -0.12 -2.94
N TYR A 247 -9.81 0.75 -2.03
CA TYR A 247 -8.46 0.79 -1.50
C TYR A 247 -8.10 -0.51 -0.76
N HIS A 248 -8.96 -0.98 0.14
CA HIS A 248 -8.71 -2.17 0.95
C HIS A 248 -8.69 -3.44 0.09
N LEU A 249 -9.65 -3.57 -0.84
CA LEU A 249 -9.67 -4.69 -1.77
C LEU A 249 -8.45 -4.68 -2.70
N GLY A 250 -8.09 -3.53 -3.24
CA GLY A 250 -6.89 -3.37 -4.07
C GLY A 250 -5.62 -3.75 -3.31
N SER A 251 -5.51 -3.37 -2.04
CA SER A 251 -4.37 -3.76 -1.19
C SER A 251 -4.29 -5.27 -0.97
N LEU A 252 -5.42 -5.95 -0.75
CA LEU A 252 -5.45 -7.40 -0.57
C LEU A 252 -5.04 -8.13 -1.86
N ILE A 253 -5.59 -7.72 -3.00
CA ILE A 253 -5.24 -8.30 -4.31
C ILE A 253 -3.75 -8.09 -4.60
N ALA A 254 -3.22 -6.88 -4.33
CA ALA A 254 -1.80 -6.60 -4.47
C ALA A 254 -0.95 -7.49 -3.56
N GLY A 255 -1.34 -7.69 -2.30
CA GLY A 255 -0.65 -8.59 -1.38
C GLY A 255 -0.62 -10.05 -1.86
N LEU A 256 -1.71 -10.54 -2.48
CA LEU A 256 -1.75 -11.87 -3.07
C LEU A 256 -0.82 -11.98 -4.28
N LEU A 257 -0.81 -11.00 -5.18
CA LEU A 257 0.08 -10.96 -6.34
C LEU A 257 1.56 -10.85 -5.92
N GLU A 258 1.89 -10.02 -4.93
CA GLU A 258 3.21 -9.94 -4.31
C GLU A 258 3.66 -11.30 -3.76
N THR A 259 2.75 -12.00 -3.07
CA THR A 259 3.02 -13.34 -2.54
C THR A 259 3.36 -14.33 -3.65
N ILE A 260 2.58 -14.31 -4.75
CA ILE A 260 2.84 -15.16 -5.92
C ILE A 260 4.21 -14.81 -6.51
N SER A 261 4.52 -13.53 -6.72
CA SER A 261 5.80 -13.11 -7.29
C SER A 261 6.99 -13.52 -6.41
N LEU A 262 6.91 -13.27 -5.10
CA LEU A 262 7.99 -13.57 -4.17
C LEU A 262 8.22 -15.07 -3.96
N SER A 263 7.16 -15.87 -3.94
CA SER A 263 7.25 -17.32 -3.75
C SER A 263 7.89 -18.04 -4.93
N MET A 264 7.72 -17.53 -6.16
CA MET A 264 8.35 -18.12 -7.34
C MET A 264 9.88 -18.18 -7.21
N PRO A 265 10.53 -19.27 -7.67
CA PRO A 265 11.99 -19.32 -7.73
C PRO A 265 12.50 -18.37 -8.81
N VAL A 266 13.74 -17.89 -8.68
CA VAL A 266 14.37 -17.03 -9.71
C VAL A 266 14.77 -17.81 -10.96
N ARG A 267 14.94 -19.14 -10.84
CA ARG A 267 15.20 -20.09 -11.92
C ARG A 267 14.12 -21.18 -11.93
N SER A 268 13.61 -21.58 -13.09
CA SER A 268 12.56 -22.60 -13.22
C SER A 268 13.06 -24.00 -12.85
N ASP A 269 14.24 -24.37 -13.33
CA ASP A 269 14.91 -25.63 -13.04
C ASP A 269 15.93 -25.45 -11.90
N VAL A 270 15.47 -25.60 -10.66
CA VAL A 270 16.37 -25.96 -9.56
C VAL A 270 16.37 -27.48 -9.50
N GLN A 271 17.05 -28.13 -10.44
CA GLN A 271 17.48 -29.51 -10.21
C GLN A 271 18.50 -29.46 -9.08
N VAL A 272 18.03 -29.67 -7.85
CA VAL A 272 18.89 -30.27 -6.83
C VAL A 272 19.32 -31.60 -7.46
N SER A 273 20.60 -31.75 -7.78
CA SER A 273 21.16 -33.02 -8.18
C SER A 273 21.07 -33.98 -6.99
N GLU A 274 19.88 -34.49 -6.68
CA GLU A 274 19.69 -35.47 -5.60
C GLU A 274 20.02 -36.90 -6.05
N HIS A 275 20.42 -37.11 -7.30
CA HIS A 275 20.83 -38.43 -7.79
C HIS A 275 22.13 -38.37 -8.59
N ALA A 276 23.24 -38.26 -7.85
CA ALA A 276 24.48 -38.94 -8.21
C ALA A 276 24.87 -39.78 -6.99
N ALA A 277 24.17 -40.91 -6.83
CA ALA A 277 24.62 -42.04 -6.03
C ALA A 277 25.67 -42.83 -6.83
#